data_AF-A0A8S3IZX2-F1
#
_entry.id   AF-A0A8S3IZX2-F1
#
_cell.length_a   1.000
_cell.length_b   1.000
_cell.length_c   1.000
_cell.angle_alpha   90.00
_cell.angle_beta   90.00
_cell.angle_gamma   90.00
#
_symmetry.space_group_name_H-M   'P 1'
#
loop_
_entity.id
_entity.type
_entity.pdbx_description
1 polymer ?
#
loop_
_entity_poly.entity_id
_entity_poly.type
_entity_poly.pdbx_seq_one_letter_code
_entity_poly.pdbx_strand_id
1 'polypeptide(L)'
;AGADPTLEDRNQRVALDEAVLANKPDITSVLLSHDRNLAQRAYRASIIAARLGHDKCLETLLDYGMDPNICDRTRTSPLHVAVRSLKLSTARLLISRGADKNLINNRGETPIVIAEYLQPDQRQSFINVLV
;
A
#
# COMPACT_ATOMS: atom_id res chain seq x y z
N ALA A 1 14.95 32.49 -0.08
CA ALA A 1 14.58 31.91 -1.38
C ALA A 1 13.32 31.10 -1.15
N GLY A 2 12.22 31.42 -1.85
CA GLY A 2 10.95 30.68 -1.71
C GLY A 2 10.99 29.45 -2.62
N ALA A 3 11.01 28.26 -2.04
CA ALA A 3 10.80 27.04 -2.79
C ALA A 3 9.37 27.04 -3.36
N ASP A 4 9.20 26.58 -4.60
CA ASP A 4 7.88 26.35 -5.17
C ASP A 4 7.20 25.23 -4.35
N PRO A 5 6.07 25.51 -3.67
CA PRO A 5 5.41 24.54 -2.80
C PRO A 5 4.99 23.26 -3.55
N THR A 6 4.83 23.32 -4.88
CA THR A 6 4.52 22.13 -5.69
C THR A 6 5.75 21.24 -5.93
N LEU A 7 6.94 21.84 -6.04
CA LEU A 7 8.20 21.10 -6.16
C LEU A 7 8.58 20.44 -4.84
N GLU A 8 8.36 21.15 -3.72
CA GLU A 8 8.61 20.61 -2.38
C GLU A 8 7.74 19.38 -2.08
N ASP A 9 6.43 19.49 -2.31
CA ASP A 9 5.48 18.38 -2.16
C ASP A 9 5.82 17.19 -3.10
N ARG A 10 6.30 17.46 -4.32
CA ARG A 10 6.78 16.41 -5.22
C ARG A 10 8.02 15.72 -4.66
N ASN A 11 8.99 16.47 -4.16
CA ASN A 11 10.24 15.93 -3.62
C ASN A 11 10.01 15.08 -2.37
N GLN A 12 9.12 15.51 -1.47
CA GLN A 12 8.75 14.73 -0.27
C GLN A 12 8.14 13.37 -0.64
N ARG A 13 7.25 13.32 -1.63
CA ARG A 13 6.70 12.04 -2.12
C ARG A 13 7.75 11.13 -2.75
N VAL A 14 8.67 11.69 -3.53
CA VAL A 14 9.76 10.92 -4.14
C VAL A 14 10.66 10.32 -3.07
N ALA A 15 11.05 11.10 -2.07
CA ALA A 15 11.84 10.60 -0.95
C ALA A 15 11.13 9.48 -0.18
N LEU A 16 9.80 9.60 0.02
CA LEU A 16 9.01 8.56 0.66
C LEU A 16 8.95 7.27 -0.18
N ASP A 17 8.72 7.40 -1.49
CA ASP A 17 8.72 6.27 -2.42
C ASP A 17 10.07 5.53 -2.39
N GLU A 18 11.20 6.26 -2.39
CA GLU A 18 12.55 5.70 -2.33
C GLU A 18 12.85 4.99 -1.01
N ALA A 19 12.47 5.59 0.13
CA ALA A 19 12.65 4.98 1.44
C ALA A 19 11.89 3.65 1.55
N VAL A 20 10.64 3.62 1.07
CA VAL A 20 9.82 2.40 1.06
C VAL A 20 10.35 1.38 0.07
N LEU A 21 10.80 1.80 -1.11
CA LEU A 21 11.44 0.92 -2.10
C LEU A 21 12.70 0.25 -1.52
N ALA A 22 13.51 1.00 -0.76
CA ALA A 22 14.71 0.51 -0.10
C ALA A 22 14.44 -0.26 1.21
N ASN A 23 13.16 -0.47 1.57
CA ASN A 23 12.71 -1.11 2.80
C ASN A 23 13.32 -0.49 4.07
N LYS A 24 13.28 0.85 4.19
CA LYS A 24 13.86 1.60 5.31
C LYS A 24 12.75 2.19 6.21
N PRO A 25 12.11 1.39 7.10
CA PRO A 25 11.00 1.87 7.92
C PRO A 25 11.39 3.05 8.83
N ASP A 26 12.64 3.12 9.29
CA ASP A 26 13.11 4.24 10.10
C ASP A 26 13.12 5.55 9.29
N ILE A 27 13.60 5.51 8.05
CA ILE A 27 13.59 6.67 7.14
C ILE A 27 12.15 7.03 6.77
N THR A 28 11.30 6.04 6.51
CA THR A 28 9.86 6.24 6.27
C THR A 28 9.22 6.99 7.44
N SER A 29 9.47 6.57 8.69
CA SER A 29 8.94 7.22 9.89
C SER A 29 9.46 8.65 10.03
N VAL A 30 10.76 8.86 9.80
CA VAL A 30 11.36 10.21 9.81
C VAL A 30 10.66 11.12 8.78
N LEU A 31 10.50 10.67 7.53
CA LEU A 31 9.85 11.48 6.49
C LEU A 31 8.39 11.82 6.85
N LEU A 32 7.62 10.84 7.35
CA LEU A 32 6.22 11.06 7.74
C LEU A 32 6.07 11.93 9.00
N SER A 33 7.08 11.96 9.88
CA SER A 33 7.06 12.83 11.06
C SER A 33 7.21 14.32 10.72
N HIS A 34 7.81 14.64 9.57
CA HIS A 34 7.97 16.02 9.09
C HIS A 34 6.67 16.56 8.46
N ASP A 35 5.89 15.71 7.81
CA ASP A 35 4.55 16.04 7.30
C ASP A 35 3.57 14.89 7.55
N ARG A 36 2.70 15.07 8.56
CA ARG A 36 1.69 14.08 8.94
C ARG A 36 0.64 13.83 7.86
N ASN A 37 0.44 14.76 6.92
CA ASN A 37 -0.50 14.59 5.81
C ASN A 37 0.13 13.84 4.63
N LEU A 38 1.45 13.66 4.61
CA LEU A 38 2.15 12.96 3.54
C LEU A 38 1.66 11.52 3.40
N ALA A 39 1.36 10.85 4.52
CA ALA A 39 0.81 9.48 4.54
C ALA A 39 -0.53 9.37 3.81
N GLN A 40 -1.42 10.37 3.94
CA GLN A 40 -2.73 10.40 3.27
C GLN A 40 -2.60 10.51 1.73
N ARG A 41 -1.44 10.91 1.24
CA ARG A 41 -1.13 11.09 -0.19
C ARG A 41 -0.15 10.04 -0.72
N ALA A 42 0.22 9.07 0.12
CA ALA A 42 1.28 8.09 -0.13
C ALA A 42 0.83 6.88 -0.98
N TYR A 43 -0.02 7.08 -1.98
CA TYR A 43 -0.57 5.97 -2.78
C TYR A 43 0.52 5.17 -3.52
N ARG A 44 1.60 5.82 -3.96
CA ARG A 44 2.71 5.14 -4.65
C ARG A 44 3.51 4.28 -3.68
N ALA A 45 3.94 4.87 -2.56
CA ALA A 45 4.62 4.19 -1.49
C ALA A 45 3.81 2.99 -0.95
N SER A 46 2.49 3.12 -0.77
CA SER A 46 1.64 2.00 -0.33
C SER A 46 1.60 0.85 -1.34
N ILE A 47 1.52 1.16 -2.64
CA ILE A 47 1.58 0.17 -3.72
C ILE A 47 2.97 -0.51 -3.80
N ILE A 48 4.06 0.23 -3.61
CA ILE A 48 5.42 -0.32 -3.56
C ILE A 48 5.54 -1.29 -2.38
N ALA A 49 5.17 -0.84 -1.17
CA ALA A 49 5.24 -1.67 0.03
C ALA A 49 4.42 -2.95 -0.12
N ALA A 50 3.19 -2.83 -0.64
CA ALA A 50 2.31 -3.98 -0.84
C ALA A 50 2.82 -4.96 -1.90
N ARG A 51 3.42 -4.45 -2.98
CA ARG A 51 3.99 -5.28 -4.06
C ARG A 51 5.21 -6.06 -3.59
N LEU A 52 6.07 -5.42 -2.81
CA LEU A 52 7.34 -6.01 -2.36
C LEU A 52 7.19 -6.83 -1.08
N GLY A 53 6.13 -6.59 -0.30
CA GLY A 53 5.90 -7.22 1.00
C GLY A 53 6.71 -6.54 2.10
N HIS A 54 6.89 -5.22 2.01
CA HIS A 54 7.61 -4.43 3.02
C HIS A 54 6.68 -4.10 4.19
N ASP A 55 6.27 -5.12 4.94
CA ASP A 55 5.22 -5.04 5.97
C ASP A 55 5.51 -3.95 7.01
N LYS A 56 6.77 -3.79 7.46
CA LYS A 56 7.14 -2.72 8.41
C LYS A 56 6.98 -1.32 7.84
N CYS A 57 7.31 -1.12 6.57
CA CYS A 57 7.10 0.17 5.92
C CYS A 57 5.59 0.45 5.77
N LEU A 58 4.81 -0.56 5.40
CA LEU A 58 3.36 -0.44 5.27
C LEU A 58 2.68 -0.18 6.61
N GLU A 59 3.13 -0.86 7.67
CA GLU A 59 2.70 -0.64 9.05
C GLU A 59 2.95 0.80 9.47
N THR A 60 4.16 1.31 9.21
CA THR A 60 4.52 2.71 9.48
C THR A 60 3.60 3.67 8.71
N LEU A 61 3.36 3.45 7.42
CA LEU A 61 2.43 4.30 6.65
C LEU A 61 1.03 4.33 7.28
N LEU A 62 0.51 3.17 7.67
CA LEU A 62 -0.80 3.01 8.29
C LEU A 62 -0.88 3.66 9.68
N ASP A 63 0.18 3.54 10.49
CA ASP A 63 0.26 4.18 11.82
C ASP A 63 0.22 5.72 11.73
N TYR A 64 0.73 6.27 10.63
CA TYR A 64 0.67 7.70 10.33
C TYR A 64 -0.60 8.11 9.57
N GLY A 65 -1.62 7.25 9.51
CA GLY A 65 -2.94 7.60 8.97
C GLY A 65 -3.08 7.49 7.46
N MET A 66 -2.22 6.69 6.79
CA MET A 66 -2.48 6.28 5.41
C MET A 66 -3.82 5.52 5.36
N ASP A 67 -4.71 5.92 4.45
CA ASP A 67 -5.94 5.17 4.19
C ASP A 67 -5.60 3.79 3.60
N PRO A 68 -5.97 2.66 4.24
CA PRO A 68 -5.75 1.31 3.70
C PRO A 68 -6.42 1.07 2.34
N ASN A 69 -7.42 1.87 1.99
CA ASN A 69 -8.18 1.81 0.74
C ASN A 69 -7.69 2.81 -0.33
N ILE A 70 -6.59 3.52 -0.06
CA ILE A 70 -6.01 4.46 -1.02
C ILE A 70 -5.77 3.76 -2.37
N CYS A 71 -6.19 4.40 -3.46
CA CYS A 71 -6.14 3.81 -4.79
C CYS A 71 -5.30 4.64 -5.76
N ASP A 72 -4.74 3.96 -6.76
CA ASP A 72 -4.25 4.64 -7.96
C ASP A 72 -5.40 5.04 -8.91
N ARG A 73 -5.05 5.63 -10.05
CA ARG A 73 -6.02 6.06 -11.09
C ARG A 73 -6.85 4.92 -11.69
N THR A 74 -6.43 3.67 -11.50
CA THR A 74 -7.12 2.47 -11.98
C THR A 74 -8.00 1.84 -10.90
N ARG A 75 -8.21 2.54 -9.78
CA ARG A 75 -8.89 2.01 -8.58
C ARG A 75 -8.21 0.76 -8.00
N THR A 76 -6.91 0.60 -8.25
CA THR A 76 -6.14 -0.50 -7.67
C THR A 76 -5.64 -0.07 -6.29
N SER A 77 -6.07 -0.79 -5.25
CA SER A 77 -5.64 -0.58 -3.86
C SER A 77 -4.43 -1.44 -3.47
N PRO A 78 -3.74 -1.15 -2.35
CA PRO A 78 -2.70 -1.99 -1.79
C PRO A 78 -3.12 -3.46 -1.64
N LEU A 79 -4.37 -3.73 -1.25
CA LEU A 79 -4.86 -5.09 -1.07
C LEU A 79 -4.91 -5.87 -2.38
N HIS A 80 -5.38 -5.25 -3.47
CA HIS A 80 -5.32 -5.88 -4.80
C HIS A 80 -3.88 -6.26 -5.19
N VAL A 81 -2.92 -5.38 -4.89
CA VAL A 81 -1.51 -5.59 -5.22
C VAL A 81 -0.90 -6.68 -4.35
N ALA A 82 -1.17 -6.70 -3.05
CA ALA A 82 -0.68 -7.72 -2.14
C ALA A 82 -1.12 -9.13 -2.58
N VAL A 83 -2.38 -9.30 -2.96
CA VAL A 83 -2.89 -10.59 -3.49
C VAL A 83 -2.19 -10.96 -4.80
N ARG A 84 -2.15 -10.03 -5.76
CA ARG A 84 -1.52 -10.27 -7.07
C ARG A 84 -0.01 -10.59 -6.97
N SER A 85 0.66 -10.05 -5.97
CA SER A 85 2.08 -10.24 -5.70
C SER A 85 2.38 -11.33 -4.66
N LEU A 86 1.38 -12.13 -4.28
CA LEU A 86 1.51 -13.26 -3.35
C LEU A 86 2.06 -12.86 -1.97
N LYS A 87 1.76 -11.64 -1.52
CA LYS A 87 2.19 -11.10 -0.21
C LYS A 87 1.13 -11.34 0.85
N LEU A 88 1.04 -12.59 1.31
CA LEU A 88 -0.01 -13.03 2.24
C LEU A 88 0.04 -12.31 3.59
N SER A 89 1.23 -12.06 4.15
CA SER A 89 1.39 -11.29 5.40
C SER A 89 0.94 -9.85 5.25
N THR A 90 1.31 -9.21 4.13
CA THR A 90 0.85 -7.86 3.77
C THR A 90 -0.67 -7.79 3.61
N ALA A 91 -1.29 -8.79 2.95
CA ALA A 91 -2.74 -8.83 2.80
C ALA A 91 -3.44 -8.94 4.17
N ARG A 92 -2.90 -9.78 5.09
CA ARG A 92 -3.39 -9.84 6.47
C ARG A 92 -3.25 -8.52 7.21
N LEU A 93 -2.12 -7.84 7.07
CA LEU A 93 -1.89 -6.52 7.68
C LEU A 93 -2.90 -5.49 7.15
N LEU A 94 -3.14 -5.44 5.84
CA LEU A 94 -4.10 -4.52 5.26
C LEU A 94 -5.53 -4.78 5.76
N ILE A 95 -5.95 -6.05 5.80
CA ILE A 95 -7.27 -6.44 6.33
C ILE A 95 -7.40 -6.08 7.81
N SER A 96 -6.40 -6.37 8.64
CA SER A 96 -6.44 -6.04 10.07
C SER A 96 -6.48 -4.53 10.33
N ARG A 97 -6.04 -3.73 9.34
CA ARG A 97 -6.05 -2.27 9.37
C ARG A 97 -7.25 -1.66 8.64
N GLY A 98 -8.25 -2.45 8.26
CA GLY A 98 -9.53 -1.97 7.73
C GLY A 98 -9.60 -1.82 6.21
N ALA A 99 -8.74 -2.50 5.46
CA ALA A 99 -8.87 -2.56 4.01
C ALA A 99 -10.19 -3.23 3.58
N ASP A 100 -10.88 -2.62 2.63
CA ASP A 100 -12.10 -3.13 2.01
C ASP A 100 -11.75 -4.26 1.04
N LYS A 101 -12.08 -5.48 1.45
CA LYS A 101 -11.90 -6.71 0.67
C LYS A 101 -12.85 -6.83 -0.52
N ASN A 102 -13.87 -5.98 -0.61
CA ASN A 102 -14.85 -5.93 -1.70
C ASN A 102 -14.60 -4.80 -2.68
N LEU A 103 -13.54 -4.00 -2.49
CA LEU A 103 -13.22 -2.90 -3.38
C LEU A 103 -12.97 -3.41 -4.80
N ILE A 104 -13.60 -2.78 -5.79
CA ILE A 104 -13.52 -3.18 -7.21
C ILE A 104 -12.58 -2.23 -7.97
N ASN A 105 -11.58 -2.76 -8.65
CA ASN A 105 -10.71 -1.98 -9.54
C ASN A 105 -11.35 -1.75 -10.93
N ASN A 106 -10.72 -0.97 -11.81
CA ASN A 106 -11.27 -0.67 -13.15
C ASN A 106 -11.33 -1.90 -14.09
N ARG A 107 -10.75 -3.04 -13.71
CA ARG A 107 -10.89 -4.32 -14.45
C ARG A 107 -12.09 -5.14 -13.96
N GLY A 108 -12.87 -4.63 -13.00
CA GLY A 108 -13.96 -5.38 -12.38
C GLY A 108 -13.49 -6.43 -11.38
N GLU A 109 -12.22 -6.41 -10.99
CA GLU A 109 -11.66 -7.38 -10.04
C GLU A 109 -11.79 -6.84 -8.62
N THR A 110 -12.25 -7.68 -7.70
CA THR A 110 -12.00 -7.53 -6.25
C THR A 110 -10.73 -8.29 -5.87
N PRO A 111 -10.17 -8.07 -4.67
CA PRO A 111 -9.10 -8.91 -4.14
C PRO A 111 -9.38 -10.41 -4.20
N ILE A 112 -10.62 -10.84 -3.91
CA ILE A 112 -10.98 -12.27 -3.97
C ILE A 112 -11.01 -12.79 -5.42
N VAL A 113 -11.51 -11.99 -6.37
CA VAL A 113 -11.48 -12.36 -7.80
C VAL A 113 -10.04 -12.55 -8.27
N ILE A 114 -9.09 -11.72 -7.84
CA ILE A 114 -7.66 -11.92 -8.15
C ILE A 114 -7.16 -13.24 -7.54
N ALA A 115 -7.55 -13.55 -6.30
CA ALA A 115 -7.11 -14.77 -5.61
C ALA A 115 -7.55 -16.05 -6.33
N GLU A 116 -8.74 -16.07 -6.95
CA GLU A 116 -9.25 -17.22 -7.71
C GLU A 116 -8.36 -17.59 -8.90
N TYR A 117 -7.69 -16.61 -9.52
CA TYR A 117 -6.75 -16.84 -10.63
C TYR A 117 -5.34 -17.29 -10.18
N LEU A 118 -5.08 -17.39 -8.87
CA LEU A 118 -3.81 -17.89 -8.35
C LEU A 118 -3.67 -19.41 -8.49
N GLN A 119 -2.43 -19.88 -8.34
CA GLN A 119 -2.14 -21.32 -8.25
C GLN A 119 -2.81 -21.95 -7.01
N PRO A 120 -3.23 -23.23 -7.07
CA PRO A 120 -4.02 -23.86 -6.00
C PRO A 120 -3.38 -23.81 -4.61
N ASP A 121 -2.06 -23.93 -4.53
CA ASP A 121 -1.27 -23.87 -3.30
C ASP A 121 -1.34 -22.50 -2.61
N GLN A 122 -1.42 -21.41 -3.38
CA GLN A 122 -1.52 -20.05 -2.85
C GLN A 122 -2.97 -19.58 -2.69
N ARG A 123 -3.88 -20.02 -3.56
CA ARG A 123 -5.28 -19.60 -3.62
C ARG A 123 -5.96 -19.71 -2.27
N GLN A 124 -5.95 -20.90 -1.65
CA GLN A 124 -6.71 -21.14 -0.42
C GLN A 124 -6.27 -20.22 0.72
N SER A 125 -4.97 -19.95 0.82
CA SER A 125 -4.41 -19.06 1.83
C SER A 125 -4.96 -17.64 1.69
N PHE A 126 -5.10 -17.13 0.46
CA PHE A 126 -5.68 -15.81 0.21
C PHE A 126 -7.19 -15.79 0.38
N ILE A 127 -7.90 -16.83 -0.08
CA ILE A 127 -9.35 -16.92 0.15
C ILE A 127 -9.65 -16.85 1.64
N ASN A 128 -8.95 -17.59 2.49
CA ASN A 128 -9.15 -17.57 3.96
C ASN A 128 -8.97 -16.19 4.60
N VAL A 129 -8.18 -15.30 4.00
CA VAL A 129 -7.97 -13.93 4.49
C VAL A 129 -9.05 -12.97 3.98
N LEU A 130 -9.72 -13.32 2.88
CA LEU A 130 -10.64 -12.44 2.14
C LEU A 130 -12.12 -12.78 2.34
N VAL A 131 -12.49 -14.00 2.78
CA VAL A 131 -13.86 -14.33 3.26
C VAL A 131 -14.10 -13.92 4.70
#